data_AF-A0A0J6WVE4-F1
#
_entry.id   AF-A0A0J6WVE4-F1
#
_cell.length_a   1.000
_cell.length_b   1.000
_cell.length_c   1.000
_cell.angle_alpha   90.00
_cell.angle_beta   90.00
_cell.angle_gamma   90.00
#
_symmetry.space_group_name_H-M   'P 1'
#
loop_
_entity.id
_entity.type
_entity.pdbx_description
1 polymer ?
#
loop_
_entity_poly.entity_id
_entity_poly.type
_entity_poly.pdbx_seq_one_letter_code
_entity_poly.pdbx_strand_id
1 'polypeptide(L)'
;MPYEKPDSEQFLDSRFYPSHKAPSGKHGKKKFVVLLIVILLGGIGFYAWNVFHDVSEETLYEEAVTEARAGQWKQVVSMTREYMNGPEGKLKDLHMYGMTKVFIQNGQLAAAERALATIPDDFDDTFTADIKKLKNDIPEMKKEQQDKSGNAEDSQKGISGGMDDQMK
;
A
#
# COMPACT_ATOMS: atom_id res chain seq x y z
N MET A 1 -65.62 43.25 -35.50
CA MET A 1 -64.22 43.44 -35.91
C MET A 1 -63.73 42.16 -36.57
N PRO A 2 -63.48 42.18 -37.89
CA PRO A 2 -62.43 41.35 -38.44
C PRO A 2 -61.53 42.24 -39.32
N TYR A 3 -60.26 42.37 -38.93
CA TYR A 3 -59.26 42.95 -39.81
C TYR A 3 -58.24 41.86 -40.13
N GLU A 4 -58.35 41.37 -41.36
CA GLU A 4 -57.33 40.61 -42.07
C GLU A 4 -56.08 41.49 -42.25
N LYS A 5 -54.91 40.85 -42.21
CA LYS A 5 -53.60 41.46 -42.47
C LYS A 5 -53.56 42.10 -43.85
N PRO A 6 -52.81 43.20 -44.00
CA PRO A 6 -52.06 43.45 -45.21
C PRO A 6 -50.55 43.34 -44.99
N ASP A 7 -49.91 42.75 -46.00
CA ASP A 7 -48.47 42.67 -46.21
C ASP A 7 -47.78 44.03 -46.15
N SER A 8 -46.65 44.06 -45.45
CA SER A 8 -45.56 44.98 -45.76
C SER A 8 -44.23 44.29 -45.45
N GLU A 9 -43.72 43.61 -46.48
CA GLU A 9 -42.28 43.63 -46.72
C GLU A 9 -41.79 45.08 -46.78
N GLN A 10 -40.48 45.28 -46.51
CA GLN A 10 -39.76 46.55 -46.31
C GLN A 10 -39.80 46.96 -44.82
N PHE A 11 -38.76 46.73 -44.02
CA PHE A 11 -37.40 47.20 -44.24
C PHE A 11 -36.35 46.13 -43.93
N LEU A 12 -35.62 45.76 -44.98
CA LEU A 12 -34.26 45.25 -44.91
C LEU A 12 -33.35 46.36 -44.39
N ASP A 13 -32.83 46.24 -43.17
CA ASP A 13 -31.51 46.80 -42.86
C ASP A 13 -30.57 45.67 -42.42
N SER A 14 -30.04 45.03 -43.46
CA SER A 14 -29.22 43.83 -43.46
C SER A 14 -27.77 44.11 -43.06
N ARG A 15 -27.51 44.90 -42.02
CA ARG A 15 -26.13 45.31 -41.70
C ARG A 15 -25.61 45.09 -40.29
N PHE A 16 -26.40 44.55 -39.35
CA PHE A 16 -25.87 44.24 -38.02
C PHE A 16 -26.48 42.97 -37.41
N TYR A 17 -26.27 41.82 -38.05
CA TYR A 17 -26.22 40.55 -37.31
C TYR A 17 -25.10 39.69 -37.89
N PRO A 18 -24.10 39.26 -37.09
CA PRO A 18 -23.28 38.14 -37.50
C PRO A 18 -24.22 36.95 -37.65
N SER A 19 -24.40 36.50 -38.88
CA SER A 19 -25.00 35.22 -39.19
C SER A 19 -24.14 34.15 -38.51
N HIS A 20 -24.52 33.76 -37.30
CA HIS A 20 -24.18 32.45 -36.79
C HIS A 20 -24.92 31.46 -37.69
N LYS A 21 -24.28 31.11 -38.82
CA LYS A 21 -24.51 29.85 -39.49
C LYS A 21 -24.49 28.79 -38.39
N ALA A 22 -25.66 28.27 -38.04
CA ALA A 22 -25.72 26.99 -37.38
C ALA A 22 -24.97 26.02 -38.31
N PRO A 23 -23.89 25.35 -37.87
CA PRO A 23 -23.36 24.25 -38.63
C PRO A 23 -24.40 23.14 -38.61
N SER A 24 -25.27 23.15 -39.62
CA SER A 24 -25.84 21.96 -40.23
C SER A 24 -24.65 21.05 -40.55
N GLY A 25 -24.43 20.06 -39.70
CA GLY A 25 -23.29 19.17 -39.86
C GLY A 25 -23.47 17.98 -38.95
N LYS A 26 -24.00 16.90 -39.51
CA LYS A 26 -24.07 15.52 -38.98
C LYS A 26 -22.70 14.93 -38.54
N HIS A 27 -21.67 15.76 -38.37
CA HIS A 27 -20.28 15.44 -38.06
C HIS A 27 -19.85 15.70 -36.60
N GLY A 28 -20.69 16.33 -35.75
CA GLY A 28 -20.39 16.54 -34.33
C GLY A 28 -20.80 15.39 -33.40
N LYS A 29 -21.90 14.69 -33.72
CA LYS A 29 -22.45 13.62 -32.85
C LYS A 29 -21.54 12.40 -32.78
N LYS A 30 -20.87 12.03 -33.88
CA LYS A 30 -19.96 10.88 -33.93
C LYS A 30 -18.75 11.06 -33.01
N LYS A 31 -18.18 12.28 -32.93
CA LYS A 31 -17.05 12.57 -32.04
C LYS A 31 -17.45 12.56 -30.56
N PHE A 32 -18.67 13.01 -30.25
CA PHE A 32 -19.22 12.95 -28.89
C PHE A 32 -19.53 11.52 -28.44
N VAL A 33 -20.07 10.68 -29.34
CA VAL A 33 -20.33 9.25 -29.09
C VAL A 33 -19.03 8.47 -28.92
N VAL A 34 -18.01 8.72 -29.75
CA VAL A 34 -16.69 8.10 -29.60
C VAL A 34 -16.01 8.53 -28.30
N LEU A 35 -16.11 9.81 -27.91
CA LEU A 35 -15.59 10.28 -26.62
C LEU A 35 -16.29 9.60 -25.43
N LEU A 36 -17.61 9.45 -25.48
CA LEU A 36 -18.38 8.72 -24.45
C LEU A 36 -18.01 7.24 -24.39
N ILE A 37 -17.80 6.59 -25.54
CA ILE A 37 -17.36 5.19 -25.61
C ILE A 37 -15.93 5.04 -25.06
N VAL A 38 -15.01 5.98 -25.33
CA VAL A 38 -13.66 5.95 -24.77
C VAL A 38 -13.66 6.18 -23.26
N ILE A 39 -14.53 7.06 -22.74
CA ILE A 39 -14.69 7.26 -21.29
C ILE A 39 -15.35 6.03 -20.64
N LEU A 40 -16.33 5.41 -21.29
CA LEU A 40 -16.97 4.19 -20.80
C LEU A 40 -16.02 2.99 -20.84
N LEU A 41 -15.26 2.80 -21.91
CA LEU A 41 -14.28 1.71 -22.01
C LEU A 41 -13.07 1.95 -21.11
N GLY A 42 -12.60 3.18 -20.97
CA GLY A 42 -11.57 3.56 -19.99
C GLY A 42 -12.05 3.41 -18.56
N GLY A 43 -13.33 3.74 -18.29
CA GLY A 43 -13.98 3.55 -16.99
C GLY A 43 -14.21 2.08 -16.66
N ILE A 44 -14.63 1.25 -17.62
CA ILE A 44 -14.75 -0.21 -17.46
C ILE A 44 -13.37 -0.85 -17.31
N GLY A 45 -12.36 -0.39 -18.05
CA GLY A 45 -10.97 -0.85 -17.87
C GLY A 45 -10.40 -0.47 -16.52
N PHE A 46 -10.67 0.75 -16.03
CA PHE A 46 -10.29 1.20 -14.69
C PHE A 46 -11.05 0.46 -13.59
N TYR A 47 -12.35 0.19 -13.80
CA TYR A 47 -13.16 -0.59 -12.87
C TYR A 47 -12.75 -2.07 -12.86
N ALA A 48 -12.48 -2.66 -14.02
CA ALA A 48 -11.96 -4.01 -14.14
C ALA A 48 -10.56 -4.14 -13.55
N TRP A 49 -9.70 -3.12 -13.72
CA TRP A 49 -8.40 -3.04 -13.06
C TRP A 49 -8.54 -3.00 -11.54
N ASN A 50 -9.41 -2.13 -11.00
CA ASN A 50 -9.65 -2.07 -9.55
C ASN A 50 -10.27 -3.36 -9.00
N VAL A 51 -11.25 -3.95 -9.69
CA VAL A 51 -11.89 -5.20 -9.25
C VAL A 51 -10.95 -6.40 -9.36
N PHE A 52 -10.07 -6.46 -10.38
CA PHE A 52 -9.05 -7.52 -10.46
C PHE A 52 -8.00 -7.38 -9.37
N HIS A 53 -7.61 -6.16 -9.00
CA HIS A 53 -6.69 -5.91 -7.90
C HIS A 53 -7.31 -6.28 -6.54
N ASP A 54 -8.58 -5.95 -6.30
CA ASP A 54 -9.24 -6.30 -5.02
C ASP A 54 -9.35 -7.82 -4.82
N VAL A 55 -9.73 -8.58 -5.86
CA VAL A 55 -9.88 -10.05 -5.75
C VAL A 55 -8.52 -10.76 -5.65
N SER A 56 -7.49 -10.25 -6.33
CA SER A 56 -6.15 -10.83 -6.22
C SER A 56 -5.52 -10.55 -4.86
N GLU A 57 -5.77 -9.38 -4.26
CA GLU A 57 -5.23 -9.03 -2.95
C GLU A 57 -5.81 -9.87 -1.81
N GLU A 58 -7.14 -10.09 -1.81
CA GLU A 58 -7.77 -10.92 -0.77
C GLU A 58 -7.31 -12.39 -0.86
N THR A 59 -7.25 -12.94 -2.08
CA THR A 59 -6.78 -14.32 -2.31
C THR A 59 -5.31 -14.48 -1.91
N LEU A 60 -4.45 -13.53 -2.29
CA LEU A 60 -3.04 -13.53 -1.92
C LEU A 60 -2.86 -13.39 -0.41
N TYR A 61 -3.69 -12.56 0.23
CA TYR A 61 -3.67 -12.40 1.67
C TYR A 61 -4.00 -13.72 2.38
N GLU A 62 -5.05 -14.42 1.97
CA GLU A 62 -5.39 -15.73 2.54
C GLU A 62 -4.27 -16.77 2.37
N GLU A 63 -3.63 -16.80 1.20
CA GLU A 63 -2.49 -17.69 0.93
C GLU A 63 -1.29 -17.33 1.82
N ALA A 64 -0.96 -16.03 1.91
CA ALA A 64 0.12 -15.54 2.76
C ALA A 64 -0.16 -15.78 4.26
N VAL A 65 -1.41 -15.68 4.70
CA VAL A 65 -1.82 -16.04 6.07
C VAL A 65 -1.67 -17.54 6.32
N THR A 66 -1.96 -18.37 5.33
CA THR A 66 -1.76 -19.82 5.41
C THR A 66 -0.27 -20.16 5.60
N GLU A 67 0.60 -19.53 4.81
CA GLU A 67 2.06 -19.68 4.96
C GLU A 67 2.57 -19.12 6.30
N ALA A 68 2.00 -18.00 6.77
CA ALA A 68 2.30 -17.43 8.09
C ALA A 68 1.96 -18.40 9.22
N ARG A 69 0.80 -19.08 9.15
CA ARG A 69 0.40 -20.11 10.12
C ARG A 69 1.29 -21.34 10.07
N ALA A 70 1.85 -21.67 8.91
CA ALA A 70 2.86 -22.71 8.74
C ALA A 70 4.27 -22.26 9.21
N GLY A 71 4.44 -21.00 9.62
CA GLY A 71 5.71 -20.44 10.08
C GLY A 71 6.69 -20.11 8.94
N GLN A 72 6.25 -20.12 7.68
CA GLN A 72 7.06 -19.86 6.49
C GLN A 72 7.25 -18.36 6.24
N TRP A 73 7.74 -17.62 7.25
CA TRP A 73 7.79 -16.14 7.22
C TRP A 73 8.60 -15.56 6.07
N LYS A 74 9.63 -16.26 5.58
CA LYS A 74 10.40 -15.82 4.39
C LYS A 74 9.55 -15.85 3.11
N GLN A 75 8.67 -16.84 2.99
CA GLN A 75 7.75 -16.97 1.86
C GLN A 75 6.67 -15.90 1.94
N VAL A 76 6.10 -15.67 3.13
CA VAL A 76 5.15 -14.58 3.40
C VAL A 76 5.73 -13.22 2.95
N VAL A 77 6.97 -12.91 3.36
CA VAL A 77 7.67 -11.68 2.96
C VAL A 77 7.88 -11.61 1.44
N SER A 78 8.16 -12.75 0.80
CA SER A 78 8.34 -12.80 -0.66
C SER A 78 7.04 -12.54 -1.41
N MET A 79 5.93 -13.16 -0.99
CA MET A 79 4.61 -13.02 -1.62
C MET A 79 4.07 -11.60 -1.47
N THR A 80 4.29 -10.98 -0.32
CA THR A 80 3.77 -9.64 -0.01
C THR A 80 4.70 -8.50 -0.44
N ARG A 81 5.87 -8.82 -1.04
CA ARG A 81 6.93 -7.82 -1.35
C ARG A 81 6.45 -6.69 -2.25
N GLU A 82 5.64 -6.99 -3.25
CA GLU A 82 5.18 -5.99 -4.21
C GLU A 82 4.25 -4.93 -3.59
N TYR A 83 3.65 -5.26 -2.45
CA TYR A 83 2.74 -4.38 -1.70
C TYR A 83 3.45 -3.50 -0.68
N MET A 84 4.76 -3.66 -0.47
CA MET A 84 5.54 -2.85 0.48
C MET A 84 5.46 -1.35 0.17
N ASN A 85 5.48 -1.00 -1.13
CA ASN A 85 5.42 0.37 -1.61
C ASN A 85 4.01 0.76 -2.12
N GLY A 86 3.03 -0.12 -1.93
CA GLY A 86 1.66 0.08 -2.34
C GLY A 86 0.86 0.98 -1.39
N PRO A 87 -0.43 1.22 -1.70
CA PRO A 87 -1.35 1.84 -0.76
C PRO A 87 -1.39 1.06 0.57
N GLU A 88 -1.69 1.76 1.67
CA GLU A 88 -1.88 1.13 2.98
C GLU A 88 -2.94 0.03 2.88
N GLY A 89 -2.67 -1.13 3.50
CA GLY A 89 -3.55 -2.28 3.40
C GLY A 89 -2.97 -3.54 4.04
N LYS A 90 -3.82 -4.56 4.20
CA LYS A 90 -3.51 -5.78 4.96
C LYS A 90 -2.26 -6.51 4.45
N LEU A 91 -2.00 -6.52 3.14
CA LEU A 91 -0.81 -7.16 2.57
C LEU A 91 0.49 -6.46 2.96
N LYS A 92 0.48 -5.12 3.01
CA LYS A 92 1.63 -4.33 3.47
C LYS A 92 1.89 -4.55 4.96
N ASP A 93 0.83 -4.57 5.78
CA ASP A 93 0.96 -4.84 7.21
C ASP A 93 1.44 -6.28 7.47
N LEU A 94 0.93 -7.26 6.71
CA LEU A 94 1.39 -8.65 6.75
C LEU A 94 2.86 -8.77 6.31
N HIS A 95 3.29 -7.98 5.33
CA HIS A 95 4.69 -7.90 4.92
C HIS A 95 5.57 -7.44 6.08
N MET A 96 5.20 -6.33 6.73
CA MET A 96 5.94 -5.77 7.86
C MET A 96 5.97 -6.73 9.04
N TYR A 97 4.86 -7.41 9.31
CA TYR A 97 4.78 -8.45 10.34
C TYR A 97 5.69 -9.65 10.03
N GLY A 98 5.68 -10.13 8.78
CA GLY A 98 6.58 -11.18 8.32
C GLY A 98 8.05 -10.78 8.46
N MET A 99 8.39 -9.54 8.12
CA MET A 99 9.73 -8.97 8.30
C MET A 99 10.14 -8.94 9.78
N THR A 100 9.24 -8.52 10.68
CA THR A 100 9.47 -8.60 12.13
C THR A 100 9.84 -10.01 12.58
N LYS A 101 9.08 -11.03 12.14
CA LYS A 101 9.36 -12.44 12.47
C LYS A 101 10.72 -12.90 11.93
N VAL A 102 11.05 -12.56 10.68
CA VAL A 102 12.36 -12.88 10.09
C VAL A 102 13.51 -12.20 10.84
N PHE A 103 13.35 -10.93 11.22
CA PHE A 103 14.35 -10.20 11.99
C PHE A 103 14.56 -10.80 13.39
N ILE A 104 13.50 -11.23 14.07
CA ILE A 104 13.61 -11.95 15.34
C ILE A 104 14.40 -13.25 15.16
N GLN A 105 14.07 -14.04 14.13
CA GLN A 105 14.79 -15.29 13.82
C GLN A 105 16.29 -15.08 13.54
N ASN A 106 16.65 -13.92 12.96
CA ASN A 106 18.03 -13.55 12.68
C ASN A 106 18.73 -12.83 13.84
N GLY A 107 18.07 -12.65 14.99
CA GLY A 107 18.61 -11.91 16.15
C GLY A 107 18.72 -10.39 15.93
N GLN A 108 18.08 -9.85 14.89
CA GLN A 108 18.10 -8.43 14.54
C GLN A 108 16.98 -7.65 15.25
N LEU A 109 17.00 -7.67 16.59
CA LEU A 109 15.88 -7.16 17.40
C LEU A 109 15.55 -5.67 17.19
N ALA A 110 16.57 -4.84 16.91
CA ALA A 110 16.34 -3.42 16.60
C ALA A 110 15.60 -3.21 15.26
N ALA A 111 15.84 -4.09 14.27
CA ALA A 111 15.11 -4.04 13.01
C ALA A 111 13.68 -4.58 13.18
N ALA A 112 13.52 -5.64 13.99
CA ALA A 112 12.22 -6.18 14.35
C ALA A 112 11.32 -5.14 15.06
N GLU A 113 11.88 -4.39 16.00
CA GLU A 113 11.20 -3.32 16.73
C GLU A 113 10.69 -2.22 15.78
N ARG A 114 11.54 -1.76 14.85
CA ARG A 114 11.16 -0.74 13.85
C ARG A 114 10.06 -1.24 12.91
N ALA A 115 10.18 -2.47 12.42
CA ALA A 115 9.17 -3.06 11.56
C ALA A 115 7.84 -3.28 12.30
N LEU A 116 7.88 -3.63 13.59
CA LEU A 116 6.69 -3.81 14.40
C LEU A 116 5.96 -2.48 14.70
N ALA A 117 6.71 -1.38 14.81
CA ALA A 117 6.15 -0.06 15.08
C ALA A 117 5.34 0.51 13.90
N THR A 118 5.56 0.03 12.68
CA THR A 118 4.78 0.46 11.51
C THR A 118 3.47 -0.28 11.35
N ILE A 119 3.27 -1.38 12.10
CA ILE A 119 2.07 -2.21 12.00
C ILE A 119 0.99 -1.61 12.89
N PRO A 120 -0.21 -1.31 12.35
CA PRO A 120 -1.32 -0.78 13.12
C PRO A 120 -1.80 -1.79 14.17
N ASP A 121 -2.30 -1.29 15.31
CA ASP A 121 -2.75 -2.14 16.42
C ASP A 121 -4.00 -2.98 16.09
N ASP A 122 -4.73 -2.59 15.05
CA ASP A 122 -5.96 -3.18 14.53
C ASP A 122 -5.77 -3.89 13.17
N PHE A 123 -4.53 -4.18 12.77
CA PHE A 123 -4.16 -4.84 11.51
C PHE A 123 -5.06 -6.05 11.15
N ASP A 124 -5.13 -7.05 12.04
CA ASP A 124 -5.91 -8.27 11.83
C ASP A 124 -6.09 -9.02 13.15
N ASP A 125 -7.30 -9.46 13.45
CA ASP A 125 -7.62 -10.17 14.71
C ASP A 125 -6.79 -11.45 14.89
N THR A 126 -6.40 -12.11 13.79
CA THR A 126 -5.58 -13.33 13.80
C THR A 126 -4.20 -13.09 14.42
N PHE A 127 -3.60 -11.93 14.16
CA PHE A 127 -2.22 -11.63 14.56
C PHE A 127 -2.12 -10.59 15.67
N THR A 128 -3.21 -9.87 15.96
CA THR A 128 -3.26 -8.78 16.95
C THR A 128 -2.71 -9.20 18.32
N ALA A 129 -3.07 -10.39 18.80
CA ALA A 129 -2.59 -10.89 20.08
C ALA A 129 -1.06 -11.10 20.09
N ASP A 130 -0.53 -11.67 19.01
CA ASP A 130 0.91 -11.93 18.88
C ASP A 130 1.70 -10.64 18.65
N ILE A 131 1.18 -9.70 17.87
CA ILE A 131 1.76 -8.36 17.69
C ILE A 131 1.87 -7.64 19.02
N LYS A 132 0.79 -7.62 19.83
CA LYS A 132 0.80 -7.02 21.17
C LYS A 132 1.83 -7.69 22.07
N LYS A 133 1.94 -9.01 22.00
CA LYS A 133 2.94 -9.76 22.75
C LYS A 133 4.36 -9.36 22.31
N LEU A 134 4.64 -9.36 21.02
CA LEU A 134 5.95 -8.96 20.48
C LEU A 134 6.34 -7.52 20.84
N LYS A 135 5.38 -6.59 20.93
CA LYS A 135 5.65 -5.21 21.36
C LYS A 135 6.21 -5.15 22.79
N ASN A 136 5.85 -6.12 23.64
CA ASN A 136 6.37 -6.24 24.99
C ASN A 136 7.65 -7.11 25.04
N ASP A 137 7.68 -8.21 24.29
CA ASP A 137 8.77 -9.18 24.35
C ASP A 137 10.06 -8.66 23.68
N ILE A 138 9.98 -7.92 22.56
CA ILE A 138 11.18 -7.45 21.83
C ILE A 138 12.09 -6.55 22.70
N PRO A 139 11.55 -5.56 23.45
CA PRO A 139 12.35 -4.79 24.40
C PRO A 139 13.06 -5.64 25.46
N GLU A 140 12.40 -6.68 25.98
CA GLU A 140 12.98 -7.59 26.97
C GLU A 140 14.07 -8.47 26.34
N MET A 141 13.81 -9.07 25.17
CA MET A 141 14.79 -9.84 24.41
C MET A 141 16.06 -9.01 24.11
N LYS A 142 15.91 -7.71 23.83
CA LYS A 142 17.02 -6.80 23.55
C LYS A 142 17.85 -6.50 24.80
N LYS A 143 17.19 -6.32 25.95
CA LYS A 143 17.89 -6.18 27.26
C LYS A 143 18.67 -7.45 27.58
N GLU A 144 18.05 -8.62 27.46
CA GLU A 144 18.75 -9.89 27.69
C GLU A 144 19.96 -10.09 26.75
N GLN A 145 19.83 -9.69 25.48
CA GLN A 145 20.94 -9.77 24.52
C GLN A 145 22.09 -8.84 24.92
N GLN A 146 21.77 -7.64 25.42
CA GLN A 146 22.76 -6.68 25.89
C GLN A 146 23.45 -7.17 27.18
N ASP A 147 22.70 -7.74 28.12
CA ASP A 147 23.24 -8.28 29.37
C ASP A 147 24.14 -9.50 29.11
N LYS A 148 23.77 -10.38 28.18
CA LYS A 148 24.60 -11.51 27.75
C LYS A 148 25.88 -11.06 27.04
N SER A 149 25.83 -9.97 26.27
CA SER A 149 27.01 -9.40 25.61
C SER A 149 27.95 -8.70 26.60
N GLY A 150 27.40 -7.94 27.56
CA GLY A 150 28.20 -7.24 28.58
C GLY A 150 28.91 -8.19 29.55
N ASN A 151 28.28 -9.32 29.89
CA ASN A 151 28.88 -10.31 30.79
C ASN A 151 30.01 -11.15 30.13
N ALA A 152 30.03 -11.21 28.80
CA ALA A 152 31.09 -11.87 28.03
C ALA A 152 32.38 -11.02 27.97
N GLU A 153 32.27 -9.69 27.94
CA GLU A 153 33.42 -8.79 27.89
C GLU A 153 34.16 -8.68 29.24
N ASP A 154 33.44 -8.72 30.37
CA ASP A 154 34.07 -8.71 31.71
C ASP A 154 34.75 -10.05 32.06
N SER A 155 34.25 -11.16 31.52
CA SER A 155 34.85 -12.50 31.76
C SER A 155 36.20 -12.69 31.06
N GLN A 156 36.51 -11.90 30.02
CA GLN A 156 37.77 -12.01 29.26
C GLN A 156 38.86 -11.06 29.79
N LYS A 157 38.50 -10.02 30.55
CA LYS A 157 39.45 -9.09 31.17
C LYS A 157 40.04 -9.60 32.49
N GLY A 158 39.44 -10.63 33.10
CA GLY A 158 39.88 -11.21 34.37
C GLY A 158 40.98 -12.28 34.28
N ILE A 159 41.32 -12.78 33.09
CA ILE A 159 42.22 -13.96 32.93
C ILE A 159 43.65 -13.58 32.47
N SER A 160 43.90 -12.36 31.95
CA SER A 160 45.24 -12.00 31.43
C SER A 160 46.18 -11.33 32.43
N GLY A 161 45.86 -11.34 33.74
CA GLY A 161 46.51 -10.48 34.75
C GLY A 161 47.45 -11.16 35.74
N GLY A 162 47.89 -12.41 35.54
CA GLY A 162 48.69 -13.09 36.56
C GLY A 162 49.46 -14.31 36.09
N MET A 163 50.52 -14.11 35.31
CA MET A 163 51.45 -15.20 34.99
C MET A 163 52.88 -14.72 34.65
N ASP A 164 53.38 -13.69 35.33
CA ASP A 164 54.76 -13.19 35.10
C ASP A 164 55.69 -13.27 36.34
N ASP A 165 55.29 -13.92 37.44
CA ASP A 165 56.01 -13.82 38.72
C ASP A 165 56.56 -15.16 39.28
N GLN A 166 56.89 -16.12 38.41
CA GLN A 166 57.62 -17.34 38.83
C GLN A 166 58.63 -17.83 37.79
N MET A 167 59.72 -17.09 37.58
CA MET A 167 61.02 -17.70 37.22
C MET A 167 62.13 -16.95 37.95
N LYS A 168 62.52 -17.51 39.10
CA LYS A 168 63.77 -17.24 39.80
C LYS A 168 64.68 -18.46 39.66
#